data_AF-A0A918XX02-F1
#
_entry.id   AF-A0A918XX02-F1
#
_cell.length_a   1.000
_cell.length_b   1.000
_cell.length_c   1.000
_cell.angle_alpha   90.00
_cell.angle_beta   90.00
_cell.angle_gamma   90.00
#
_symmetry.space_group_name_H-M   'P 1'
#
loop_
_entity.id
_entity.type
_entity.pdbx_description
1 polymer ?
#
loop_
_entity_poly.entity_id
_entity_poly.type
_entity_poly.pdbx_seq_one_letter_code
_entity_poly.pdbx_strand_id
1 'polypeptide(L)'
;MMPCVLLLFETQHSRLLESAQTLAVTAATDRSEWPDRLHRFRRALVHHDRMEREVLGELGVRAAPDELSASFDLVMAAEGGPTAGRVAKAARKVARIIEDHALAQETGVFPALSERHPLRLRHQLGGRYFLSGENRWDAADAPPAAA
;
A
#
# COMPACT_ATOMS: atom_id res chain seq x y z
N MET A 1 -21.20 -9.61 -1.26
CA MET A 1 -20.17 -10.52 -1.82
C MET A 1 -18.90 -10.31 -1.01
N MET A 2 -18.24 -11.36 -0.49
CA MET A 2 -16.97 -11.18 0.23
C MET A 2 -15.86 -10.88 -0.80
N PRO A 3 -14.92 -9.95 -0.54
CA PRO A 3 -13.86 -9.66 -1.50
C PRO A 3 -12.85 -10.81 -1.60
N CYS A 4 -12.33 -11.07 -2.80
CA CYS A 4 -11.18 -11.94 -3.00
C CYS A 4 -9.92 -11.23 -2.51
N VAL A 5 -9.03 -11.94 -1.81
CA VAL A 5 -7.80 -11.33 -1.27
C VAL A 5 -6.84 -10.83 -2.34
N LEU A 6 -6.80 -11.45 -3.53
CA LEU A 6 -5.94 -10.99 -4.63
C LEU A 6 -6.41 -9.63 -5.16
N LEU A 7 -7.72 -9.47 -5.37
CA LEU A 7 -8.32 -8.19 -5.77
C LEU A 7 -8.11 -7.10 -4.69
N LEU A 8 -8.10 -7.51 -3.42
CA LEU A 8 -7.81 -6.62 -2.30
C LEU A 8 -6.38 -6.07 -2.39
N PHE A 9 -5.40 -6.91 -2.72
CA PHE A 9 -4.02 -6.47 -2.95
C PHE A 9 -3.91 -5.54 -4.16
N GLU A 10 -4.50 -5.87 -5.31
CA GLU A 10 -4.51 -5.01 -6.51
C GLU A 10 -5.10 -3.61 -6.19
N THR A 11 -6.18 -3.59 -5.41
CA THR A 11 -6.80 -2.33 -4.94
C THR A 11 -5.85 -1.55 -4.04
N GLN A 12 -5.14 -2.23 -3.13
CA GLN A 12 -4.16 -1.59 -2.26
C GLN A 12 -2.95 -1.05 -3.02
N HIS A 13 -2.41 -1.79 -4.00
CA HIS A 13 -1.33 -1.31 -4.86
C HIS A 13 -1.71 -0.01 -5.56
N SER A 14 -2.91 0.02 -6.14
CA SER A 14 -3.43 1.20 -6.84
C SER A 14 -3.55 2.41 -5.89
N ARG A 15 -4.07 2.20 -4.67
CA ARG A 15 -4.21 3.25 -3.65
C ARG A 15 -2.87 3.73 -3.10
N LEU A 16 -1.92 2.83 -2.90
CA LEU A 16 -0.56 3.19 -2.47
C LEU A 16 0.13 4.04 -3.53
N LEU A 17 -0.01 3.66 -4.81
CA LEU A 17 0.54 4.42 -5.91
C LEU A 17 -0.07 5.81 -6.00
N GLU A 18 -1.40 5.91 -5.96
CA GLU A 18 -2.12 7.20 -5.94
C GLU A 18 -1.70 8.06 -4.74
N SER A 19 -1.55 7.45 -3.56
CA SER A 19 -1.10 8.14 -2.34
C SER A 19 0.33 8.67 -2.47
N ALA A 20 1.24 7.90 -3.09
CA ALA A 20 2.61 8.33 -3.35
C ALA A 20 2.65 9.51 -4.34
N GLN A 21 1.85 9.44 -5.41
CA GLN A 21 1.74 10.52 -6.40
C GLN A 21 1.14 11.79 -5.78
N THR A 22 0.08 11.64 -4.97
CA THR A 22 -0.55 12.74 -4.23
C THR A 22 0.43 13.38 -3.26
N LEU A 23 1.15 12.58 -2.46
CA LEU A 23 2.19 13.09 -1.58
C LEU A 23 3.28 13.85 -2.34
N ALA A 24 3.69 13.34 -3.51
CA ALA A 24 4.69 13.99 -4.35
C ALA A 24 4.24 15.37 -4.85
N VAL A 25 2.96 15.50 -5.24
CA VAL A 25 2.37 16.77 -5.69
C VAL A 25 2.20 17.71 -4.51
N THR A 26 1.52 17.29 -3.43
CA THR A 26 1.29 18.13 -2.25
C THR A 26 2.61 18.64 -1.68
N ALA A 27 3.61 17.77 -1.48
CA ALA A 27 4.90 18.21 -0.96
C ALA A 27 5.66 19.17 -1.91
N ALA A 28 5.33 19.19 -3.21
CA ALA A 28 5.91 20.13 -4.17
C ALA A 28 5.15 21.47 -4.24
N THR A 29 3.83 21.46 -4.06
CA THR A 29 2.97 22.62 -4.34
C THR A 29 2.34 23.25 -3.09
N ASP A 30 2.13 22.48 -2.02
CA ASP A 30 1.46 22.91 -0.80
C ASP A 30 2.25 22.50 0.45
N ARG A 31 2.66 23.51 1.23
CA ARG A 31 3.57 23.31 2.35
C ARG A 31 2.89 22.90 3.66
N SER A 32 1.57 23.04 3.79
CA SER A 32 0.90 22.79 5.08
C SER A 32 0.45 21.33 5.25
N GLU A 33 -0.03 20.67 4.20
CA GLU A 33 -0.66 19.35 4.32
C GLU A 33 0.30 18.15 4.16
N TRP A 34 1.47 18.34 3.56
CA TRP A 34 2.38 17.23 3.27
C TRP A 34 2.88 16.46 4.51
N PRO A 35 3.07 17.05 5.71
CA PRO A 35 3.51 16.26 6.88
C PRO A 35 2.48 15.21 7.30
N ASP A 36 1.20 15.57 7.29
CA ASP A 36 0.12 14.64 7.62
C ASP A 36 -0.02 13.56 6.54
N ARG A 37 0.07 13.95 5.26
CA ARG A 37 0.06 13.00 4.14
C ARG A 37 1.27 12.06 4.18
N LEU A 38 2.45 12.55 4.53
CA LEU A 38 3.65 11.72 4.73
C LEU A 38 3.41 10.68 5.82
N HIS A 39 2.85 11.08 6.95
CA HIS A 39 2.56 10.16 8.04
C HIS A 39 1.49 9.13 7.66
N ARG A 40 0.40 9.56 7.00
CA ARG A 40 -0.64 8.66 6.47
C ARG A 40 -0.07 7.66 5.47
N PHE A 41 0.71 8.13 4.51
CA PHE A 41 1.33 7.29 3.49
C PHE A 41 2.24 6.22 4.10
N ARG A 42 3.12 6.61 5.04
CA ARG A 42 3.98 5.65 5.76
C ARG A 42 3.16 4.58 6.48
N ARG A 43 2.08 4.96 7.17
CA ARG A 43 1.21 4.00 7.86
C ARG A 43 0.53 3.05 6.88
N ALA A 44 0.09 3.54 5.73
CA ALA A 44 -0.50 2.72 4.69
C ALA A 44 0.49 1.65 4.16
N LEU A 45 1.75 2.02 3.94
CA LEU A 45 2.80 1.06 3.55
C LEU A 45 3.00 -0.03 4.60
N VAL A 46 3.19 0.35 5.87
CA VAL A 46 3.37 -0.61 6.98
C VAL A 46 2.18 -1.56 7.09
N HIS A 47 0.97 -1.01 6.90
CA HIS A 47 -0.25 -1.79 6.96
C HIS A 47 -0.33 -2.81 5.81
N HIS A 48 -0.03 -2.37 4.59
CA HIS A 48 0.03 -3.24 3.42
C HIS A 48 1.08 -4.35 3.59
N ASP A 49 2.31 -4.01 3.99
CA ASP A 49 3.39 -5.00 4.21
C ASP A 49 2.97 -6.06 5.25
N ARG A 50 2.25 -5.64 6.30
CA ARG A 50 1.71 -6.57 7.30
C ARG A 50 0.67 -7.53 6.71
N MET A 51 -0.30 -6.99 5.97
CA MET A 51 -1.31 -7.80 5.31
C MET A 51 -0.68 -8.80 4.35
N GLU A 52 0.32 -8.38 3.56
CA GLU A 52 1.06 -9.26 2.67
C GLU A 52 1.75 -10.41 3.42
N ARG A 53 2.52 -10.11 4.48
CA ARG A 53 3.21 -11.14 5.26
C ARG A 53 2.24 -12.18 5.83
N GLU A 54 1.12 -11.73 6.39
CA GLU A 54 0.14 -12.61 7.01
C GLU A 54 -0.60 -13.46 5.96
N VAL A 55 -1.16 -12.85 4.92
CA VAL A 55 -1.94 -13.55 3.89
C VAL A 55 -1.06 -14.45 3.03
N LEU A 56 0.07 -13.94 2.52
CA LEU A 56 0.95 -14.73 1.67
C LEU A 56 1.56 -15.89 2.48
N GLY A 57 1.87 -15.65 3.77
CA GLY A 57 2.29 -16.69 4.71
C GLY A 57 1.25 -17.81 4.86
N GLU A 58 -0.03 -17.46 5.04
CA GLU A 58 -1.13 -18.43 5.08
C GLU A 58 -1.31 -19.20 3.75
N LEU A 59 -0.97 -18.57 2.62
CA LEU A 59 -0.97 -19.21 1.30
C LEU A 59 0.33 -19.97 0.99
N GLY A 60 1.27 -20.05 1.95
CA GLY A 60 2.53 -20.76 1.78
C GLY A 60 3.50 -20.09 0.80
N VAL A 61 3.36 -18.79 0.59
CA VAL A 61 4.26 -17.95 -0.18
C VAL A 61 5.04 -17.07 0.79
N ARG A 62 6.37 -17.07 0.66
CA ARG A 62 7.19 -16.12 1.39
C ARG A 62 6.97 -14.74 0.77
N ALA A 63 6.56 -13.77 1.60
CA ALA A 63 6.49 -12.37 1.17
C ALA A 63 7.84 -11.89 0.63
N ALA A 64 7.81 -10.87 -0.23
CA ALA A 64 9.02 -10.28 -0.78
C ALA A 64 10.01 -9.90 0.35
N PRO A 65 11.32 -10.08 0.14
CA PRO A 65 12.32 -9.74 1.16
C PRO A 65 12.35 -8.23 1.47
N ASP A 66 11.91 -7.40 0.52
CA ASP A 66 11.95 -5.95 0.62
C ASP A 66 10.56 -5.38 0.85
N GLU A 67 10.26 -5.01 2.10
CA GLU A 67 9.02 -4.34 2.47
C GLU A 67 8.95 -2.93 1.89
N LEU A 68 7.77 -2.50 1.42
CA LEU A 68 7.63 -1.18 0.80
C LEU A 68 7.84 -0.05 1.82
N SER A 69 7.44 -0.26 3.08
CA SER A 69 7.71 0.69 4.16
C SER A 69 9.20 0.83 4.45
N ALA A 70 9.95 -0.27 4.48
CA ALA A 70 11.41 -0.24 4.64
C ALA A 70 12.10 0.47 3.46
N SER A 71 11.64 0.20 2.24
CA SER A 71 12.12 0.88 1.04
C SER A 71 11.86 2.40 1.10
N PHE A 72 10.68 2.80 1.56
CA PHE A 72 10.34 4.21 1.77
C PHE A 72 11.27 4.89 2.79
N ASP A 73 11.59 4.21 3.89
CA ASP A 73 12.47 4.73 4.93
C ASP A 73 13.89 4.96 4.43
N LEU A 74 14.42 4.01 3.68
CA LEU A 74 15.74 4.10 3.06
C LEU A 74 15.79 5.26 2.08
N VAL A 75 14.76 5.42 1.24
CA VAL A 75 14.67 6.53 0.30
C VAL A 75 14.60 7.87 1.05
N MET A 76 13.78 7.98 2.09
CA MET A 76 13.66 9.19 2.91
C MET A 76 14.98 9.54 3.62
N ALA A 77 15.69 8.55 4.15
CA ALA A 77 17.00 8.73 4.77
C ALA A 77 18.04 9.19 3.74
N ALA A 78 18.06 8.59 2.55
CA ALA A 78 18.99 8.94 1.47
C ALA A 78 18.77 10.36 0.94
N GLU A 79 17.53 10.88 0.98
CA GLU A 79 17.25 12.28 0.64
C GLU A 79 17.66 13.27 1.74
N GLY A 80 17.95 12.80 2.96
CA GLY A 80 18.39 13.63 4.09
C GLY A 80 17.25 14.15 4.97
N GLY A 81 16.16 13.39 5.11
CA GLY A 81 15.06 13.71 6.03
C GLY A 81 13.91 14.55 5.43
N PRO A 82 12.89 14.89 6.25
CA PRO A 82 11.60 15.35 5.76
C PRO A 82 11.56 16.87 5.54
N THR A 83 12.09 17.33 4.40
CA THR A 83 11.73 18.65 3.86
C THR A 83 10.79 18.46 2.68
N ALA A 84 9.93 19.44 2.40
CA ALA A 84 8.92 19.36 1.34
C ALA A 84 9.50 18.86 -0.01
N GLY A 85 10.61 19.45 -0.47
CA GLY A 85 11.26 19.01 -1.71
C GLY A 85 11.86 17.60 -1.67
N ARG A 86 12.41 17.18 -0.51
CA ARG A 86 12.95 15.83 -0.29
C ARG A 86 11.84 14.78 -0.24
N VAL A 87 10.74 15.09 0.45
CA VAL A 87 9.54 14.24 0.50
C VAL A 87 8.95 14.08 -0.89
N ALA A 88 8.83 15.16 -1.66
CA ALA A 88 8.33 15.08 -3.03
C ALA A 88 9.20 14.16 -3.91
N LYS A 89 10.53 14.25 -3.76
CA LYS A 89 11.48 13.39 -4.49
C LYS A 89 11.44 11.94 -4.02
N ALA A 90 11.36 11.70 -2.72
CA ALA A 90 11.24 10.37 -2.14
C ALA A 90 9.93 9.69 -2.56
N ALA A 91 8.81 10.40 -2.52
CA ALA A 91 7.51 9.89 -2.92
C ALA A 91 7.49 9.48 -4.41
N ARG A 92 8.11 10.24 -5.32
CA ARG A 92 8.27 9.84 -6.74
C ARG A 92 9.12 8.59 -6.92
N LYS A 93 10.18 8.43 -6.13
CA LYS A 93 11.01 7.23 -6.17
C LYS A 93 10.24 6.02 -5.68
N VAL A 94 9.51 6.15 -4.58
CA VAL A 94 8.74 5.07 -3.99
C VAL A 94 7.51 4.72 -4.81
N ALA A 95 6.89 5.67 -5.53
CA ALA A 95 5.85 5.37 -6.51
C ALA A 95 6.31 4.32 -7.53
N ARG A 96 7.54 4.45 -8.04
CA ARG A 96 8.13 3.47 -8.99
C ARG A 96 8.38 2.11 -8.33
N ILE A 97 8.85 2.11 -7.09
CA ILE A 97 9.05 0.88 -6.31
C ILE A 97 7.70 0.16 -6.09
N ILE A 98 6.63 0.91 -5.80
CA ILE A 98 5.27 0.37 -5.67
C ILE A 98 4.79 -0.21 -7.00
N GLU A 99 4.98 0.49 -8.12
CA GLU A 99 4.63 -0.01 -9.46
C GLU A 99 5.35 -1.32 -9.78
N ASP A 100 6.66 -1.38 -9.56
CA ASP A 100 7.48 -2.58 -9.80
C ASP A 100 7.05 -3.74 -8.89
N HIS A 101 6.79 -3.47 -7.61
CA HIS A 101 6.28 -4.44 -6.63
C HIS A 101 4.93 -5.01 -7.04
N ALA A 102 3.97 -4.13 -7.36
CA ALA A 102 2.63 -4.51 -7.79
C ALA A 102 2.68 -5.36 -9.05
N LEU A 103 3.45 -4.94 -10.06
CA LEU A 103 3.62 -5.67 -11.31
C LEU A 103 4.20 -7.07 -11.06
N ALA A 104 5.24 -7.19 -10.23
CA ALA A 104 5.88 -8.46 -9.92
C ALA A 104 4.91 -9.44 -9.24
N GLN A 105 4.07 -8.94 -8.34
CA GLN A 105 3.06 -9.77 -7.69
C GLN A 105 1.90 -10.15 -8.62
N GLU A 106 1.32 -9.16 -9.30
CA GLU A 106 0.10 -9.35 -10.11
C GLU A 106 0.34 -10.23 -11.32
N THR A 107 1.53 -10.14 -11.93
CA THR A 107 1.87 -10.95 -13.11
C THR A 107 2.65 -12.23 -12.78
N GLY A 108 3.34 -12.26 -11.64
CA GLY A 108 4.18 -13.40 -11.24
C GLY A 108 3.56 -14.28 -10.16
N VAL A 109 3.12 -13.68 -9.05
CA VAL A 109 2.71 -14.41 -7.84
C VAL A 109 1.21 -14.76 -7.87
N PHE A 110 0.35 -13.81 -8.20
CA PHE A 110 -1.11 -13.96 -8.12
C PHE A 110 -1.69 -15.02 -9.06
N PRO A 111 -1.18 -15.21 -10.30
CA PRO A 111 -1.66 -16.30 -11.17
C PRO A 111 -1.46 -17.67 -10.52
N ALA A 112 -0.24 -17.93 -9.99
CA ALA A 112 0.07 -19.17 -9.30
C ALA A 112 -0.79 -19.37 -8.05
N LEU A 113 -1.07 -18.30 -7.29
CA LEU A 113 -1.98 -18.37 -6.14
C LEU A 113 -3.42 -18.67 -6.56
N SER A 114 -3.89 -18.09 -7.67
CA SER A 114 -5.23 -18.31 -8.21
C SER A 114 -5.44 -19.76 -8.65
N GLU A 115 -4.41 -20.37 -9.25
CA GLU A 115 -4.41 -21.77 -9.68
C GLU A 115 -4.28 -22.74 -8.50
N ARG A 116 -3.37 -22.48 -7.56
CA ARG A 116 -3.09 -23.39 -6.44
C ARG A 116 -4.15 -23.38 -5.35
N HIS A 117 -4.88 -22.28 -5.18
CA HIS A 117 -5.81 -22.11 -4.05
C HIS A 117 -7.26 -21.90 -4.51
N PRO A 118 -8.21 -22.63 -3.89
CA PRO A 118 -9.61 -22.56 -4.29
C PRO A 118 -10.17 -21.16 -4.03
N LEU A 119 -11.07 -20.72 -4.92
CA LEU A 119 -11.72 -19.41 -4.85
C LEU A 119 -12.32 -19.14 -3.45
N ARG A 120 -12.98 -20.14 -2.84
CA ARG A 120 -13.56 -20.03 -1.51
C ARG A 120 -12.54 -19.60 -0.44
N LEU A 121 -11.34 -20.17 -0.45
CA LEU A 121 -10.28 -19.81 0.51
C LEU A 121 -9.86 -18.35 0.28
N ARG A 122 -9.61 -17.96 -0.98
CA ARG A 122 -9.20 -16.58 -1.32
C ARG A 122 -10.24 -15.54 -0.91
N HIS A 123 -11.52 -15.85 -1.02
CA HIS A 123 -12.61 -14.99 -0.54
C HIS A 123 -12.75 -15.00 0.99
N GLN A 124 -12.51 -16.13 1.66
CA GLN A 124 -12.48 -16.19 3.11
C GLN A 124 -11.37 -15.31 3.69
N LEU A 125 -10.16 -15.39 3.11
CA LEU A 125 -9.02 -14.54 3.48
C LEU A 125 -9.37 -13.07 3.26
N GLY A 126 -9.81 -12.68 2.05
CA GLY A 126 -10.15 -11.30 1.73
C GLY A 126 -11.29 -10.75 2.60
N GLY A 127 -12.27 -11.59 2.91
CA GLY A 127 -13.35 -11.27 3.85
C GLY A 127 -12.88 -10.91 5.25
N ARG A 128 -11.92 -11.66 5.83
CA ARG A 128 -11.37 -11.36 7.17
C ARG A 128 -10.69 -9.98 7.18
N TYR A 129 -9.84 -9.71 6.19
CA TYR A 129 -9.12 -8.43 6.10
C TYR A 129 -10.04 -7.25 5.82
N PHE A 130 -11.04 -7.41 4.95
CA PHE A 130 -12.03 -6.36 4.71
C PHE A 130 -12.81 -5.99 5.98
N LEU A 131 -13.21 -6.97 6.78
CA LEU A 131 -14.01 -6.76 7.99
C LEU A 131 -13.20 -6.23 9.17
N SER A 132 -11.90 -6.53 9.24
CA SER A 132 -11.02 -6.04 10.30
C SER A 132 -10.80 -4.51 10.27
N GLY A 133 -11.28 -3.82 9.23
CA GLY A 133 -11.08 -2.38 9.05
C GLY A 133 -9.67 -2.03 8.57
N GLU A 134 -8.81 -3.02 8.42
CA GLU A 134 -7.44 -2.92 7.90
C GLU A 134 -7.38 -2.34 6.49
N ASN A 135 -8.42 -2.55 5.67
CA ASN A 135 -8.55 -1.92 4.35
C ASN A 135 -9.13 -0.47 4.38
N ARG A 136 -9.46 0.08 5.56
CA ARG A 136 -9.95 1.47 5.70
C ARG A 136 -8.78 2.38 6.06
N TRP A 137 -7.98 2.73 5.05
CA TRP A 137 -6.91 3.73 5.20
C TRP A 137 -7.46 5.17 5.22
N ASP A 138 -8.72 5.33 4.76
CA ASP A 138 -9.36 6.62 4.46
C ASP A 138 -10.38 7.10 5.51
N ALA A 139 -10.39 6.57 6.73
CA ALA A 139 -11.35 7.05 7.75
C ALA A 139 -11.14 8.52 8.20
N ALA A 140 -10.28 9.27 7.51
CA ALA A 140 -10.08 10.71 7.67
C ALA A 140 -10.50 11.55 6.44
N ASP A 141 -10.90 10.94 5.32
CA ASP A 141 -11.29 11.66 4.07
C ASP A 141 -12.78 11.51 3.71
N ALA A 142 -13.61 10.99 4.63
CA ALA A 142 -15.05 11.24 4.51
C ALA A 142 -15.28 12.74 4.72
N PRO A 143 -15.86 13.49 3.76
CA PRO A 143 -16.35 14.82 4.08
C PRO A 143 -17.27 14.70 5.29
N PRO A 144 -17.27 15.67 6.23
CA PRO A 144 -18.21 15.64 7.34
C PRO A 144 -19.60 15.44 6.73
N ALA A 145 -20.32 14.43 7.21
CA ALA A 145 -21.70 14.20 6.80
C ALA A 145 -22.41 15.56 6.93
N ALA A 146 -22.95 16.06 5.81
CA ALA A 146 -23.63 17.34 5.79
C ALA A 146 -24.72 17.30 6.87
N ALA A 147 -24.55 18.14 7.89
CA ALA A 147 -25.50 18.34 8.97
C ALA A 147 -26.66 19.21 8.50
#